data_AF-A0A7V1I2C6-F1
#
_entry.id   AF-A0A7V1I2C6-F1
#
_cell.length_a   1.000
_cell.length_b   1.000
_cell.length_c   1.000
_cell.angle_alpha   90.00
_cell.angle_beta   90.00
_cell.angle_gamma   90.00
#
_symmetry.space_group_name_H-M   'P 1'
#
loop_
_entity.id
_entity.type
_entity.pdbx_description
1 polymer ?
#
loop_
_entity_poly.entity_id
_entity_poly.type
_entity_poly.pdbx_seq_one_letter_code
_entity_poly.pdbx_strand_id
1 'polypeptide(L)'
;MFNTLRDAAKIGMGAVWLSRENIRKFTDELIEMGRVSKEEGERLCDEIGESQDEYKNKLNDLVDNAVQKALDTSGLARKSEVEELRQKVAELEMKLKSK
;
A
#
# COMPACT_ATOMS: atom_id res chain seq x y z
N MET A 1 18.75 3.86 10.61
CA MET A 1 17.46 3.87 9.89
C MET A 1 17.32 2.80 8.81
N PHE A 2 18.38 2.30 8.14
CA PHE A 2 18.23 1.23 7.13
C PHE A 2 17.87 -0.17 7.68
N ASN A 3 18.11 -0.43 8.98
CA ASN A 3 17.82 -1.73 9.58
C ASN A 3 16.31 -2.03 9.66
N THR A 4 15.47 -1.04 9.96
CA THR A 4 14.02 -1.22 10.06
C THR A 4 13.37 -1.54 8.72
N LEU A 5 13.91 -1.00 7.62
CA LEU A 5 13.48 -1.31 6.25
C LEU A 5 13.85 -2.74 5.85
N ARG A 6 15.04 -3.22 6.25
CA ARG A 6 15.47 -4.61 6.06
C ARG A 6 14.62 -5.57 6.90
N ASP A 7 14.29 -5.19 8.13
CA ASP A 7 13.46 -6.01 9.01
C ASP A 7 11.99 -6.00 8.55
N ALA A 8 11.48 -4.89 8.02
CA ALA A 8 10.19 -4.84 7.32
C ALA A 8 10.17 -5.72 6.06
N ALA A 9 11.26 -5.76 5.29
CA ALA A 9 11.39 -6.66 4.15
C ALA A 9 11.44 -8.14 4.56
N LYS A 10 12.07 -8.47 5.71
CA LYS A 10 12.04 -9.82 6.28
C LYS A 10 10.64 -10.22 6.76
N ILE A 11 9.89 -9.27 7.34
CA ILE A 11 8.48 -9.46 7.69
C ILE A 11 7.64 -9.66 6.41
N GLY A 12 7.99 -8.98 5.31
CA GLY A 12 7.41 -9.19 3.99
C GLY A 12 7.58 -10.62 3.44
N MET A 13 8.63 -11.35 3.84
CA MET A 13 8.77 -12.77 3.44
C MET A 13 7.72 -13.69 4.08
N GLY A 14 7.07 -13.29 5.17
CA GLY A 14 5.91 -14.01 5.72
C GLY A 14 4.67 -13.92 4.81
N ALA A 15 4.51 -12.80 4.10
CA ALA A 15 3.44 -12.62 3.12
C ALA A 15 3.66 -13.43 1.83
N VAL A 16 4.91 -13.77 1.51
CA VAL A 16 5.25 -14.61 0.34
C VAL A 16 4.76 -16.07 0.54
N TRP A 17 4.75 -16.58 1.77
CA TRP A 17 4.19 -17.92 2.06
C TRP A 17 2.69 -17.98 1.76
N LEU A 18 1.94 -16.92 2.10
CA LEU A 18 0.50 -16.77 1.76
C LEU A 18 0.27 -16.29 0.31
N SER A 19 1.19 -16.50 -0.63
CA SER A 19 0.94 -16.14 -2.02
C SER A 19 -0.17 -17.03 -2.62
N ARG A 20 -0.96 -16.50 -3.56
CA ARG A 20 -2.00 -17.27 -4.29
C ARG A 20 -1.44 -18.57 -4.88
N GLU A 21 -0.18 -18.59 -5.29
CA GLU A 21 0.48 -19.77 -5.85
C GLU A 21 0.69 -20.88 -4.80
N ASN A 22 1.13 -20.52 -3.59
CA ASN A 22 1.32 -21.48 -2.51
C ASN A 22 -0.01 -22.00 -1.96
N ILE A 23 -1.03 -21.15 -1.88
CA ILE A 23 -2.38 -21.55 -1.46
C ILE A 23 -2.98 -22.52 -2.49
N ARG A 24 -2.79 -22.25 -3.79
CA ARG A 24 -3.24 -23.15 -4.86
C ARG A 24 -2.55 -24.50 -4.78
N LYS A 25 -1.22 -24.53 -4.64
CA LYS A 25 -0.45 -25.78 -4.47
C LYS A 25 -0.91 -26.60 -3.26
N PHE A 26 -1.11 -25.96 -2.11
CA PHE A 26 -1.60 -26.63 -0.90
C PHE A 26 -3.02 -27.20 -1.07
N THR A 27 -3.86 -26.46 -1.79
CA THR A 27 -5.23 -26.90 -2.10
C THR A 27 -5.24 -28.08 -3.06
N ASP A 28 -4.40 -28.04 -4.10
CA ASP A 28 -4.24 -29.14 -5.06
C ASP A 28 -3.76 -30.42 -4.35
N GLU A 29 -2.81 -30.32 -3.42
CA GLU A 29 -2.36 -31.44 -2.58
C GLU A 29 -3.49 -32.02 -1.72
N LEU A 30 -4.37 -31.18 -1.16
CA LEU A 30 -5.53 -31.62 -0.38
C LEU A 30 -6.58 -32.35 -1.22
N ILE A 31 -6.75 -31.94 -2.48
CA ILE A 31 -7.62 -32.60 -3.46
C ILE A 31 -7.02 -33.96 -3.86
N GLU A 32 -5.72 -34.01 -4.15
CA GLU A 32 -5.02 -35.27 -4.48
C GLU A 32 -5.06 -36.29 -3.35
N MET A 33 -4.97 -35.84 -2.10
CA MET A 33 -5.12 -36.69 -0.91
C MET A 33 -6.57 -37.11 -0.64
N GLY A 34 -7.55 -36.64 -1.44
CA GLY A 34 -8.98 -36.92 -1.26
C GLY A 34 -9.58 -36.30 0.01
N ARG A 35 -8.89 -35.33 0.61
CA ARG A 35 -9.33 -34.68 1.85
C ARG A 35 -10.35 -33.57 1.60
N VAL A 36 -10.35 -33.00 0.40
CA VAL A 36 -11.24 -31.91 -0.02
C VAL A 36 -11.70 -32.21 -1.45
N SER A 37 -12.96 -31.89 -1.76
CA SER A 37 -13.44 -31.99 -3.14
C SER A 37 -12.87 -30.86 -4.00
N LYS A 38 -12.77 -31.08 -5.32
CA LYS A 38 -12.23 -30.07 -6.24
C LYS A 38 -12.98 -28.73 -6.15
N GLU A 39 -14.30 -28.81 -6.02
CA GLU A 39 -15.21 -27.67 -5.94
C GLU A 39 -15.03 -26.88 -4.63
N GLU A 40 -14.75 -27.58 -3.54
CA GLU A 40 -14.54 -27.00 -2.21
C GLU A 40 -13.13 -26.40 -2.07
N GLY A 41 -12.13 -26.99 -2.75
CA GLY A 41 -10.79 -26.42 -2.86
C GLY A 41 -10.76 -25.13 -3.70
N GLU A 42 -11.41 -25.11 -4.87
CA GLU A 42 -11.50 -23.90 -5.69
C GLU A 42 -12.17 -22.75 -4.93
N ARG A 43 -13.27 -23.03 -4.21
CA ARG A 43 -13.93 -22.04 -3.34
C ARG A 43 -13.02 -21.48 -2.24
N LEU A 44 -12.24 -22.34 -1.58
CA LEU A 44 -11.28 -21.91 -0.55
C LEU A 44 -10.19 -20.99 -1.12
N CYS A 45 -9.67 -21.31 -2.30
CA CYS A 45 -8.73 -20.45 -3.00
C CYS A 45 -9.32 -19.07 -3.33
N ASP A 46 -10.57 -19.03 -3.79
CA ASP A 46 -11.23 -17.79 -4.16
C ASP A 46 -11.58 -16.92 -2.95
N GLU A 47 -12.12 -17.50 -1.87
CA GLU A 47 -12.43 -16.76 -0.63
C GLU A 47 -11.17 -16.12 -0.01
N ILE A 48 -10.05 -16.84 -0.01
CA ILE A 48 -8.77 -16.30 0.49
C ILE A 48 -8.22 -15.25 -0.47
N GLY A 49 -8.39 -15.44 -1.78
CA GLY A 49 -7.98 -14.49 -2.81
C GLY A 49 -8.73 -13.16 -2.73
N GLU A 50 -10.05 -13.19 -2.59
CA GLU A 50 -10.89 -11.99 -2.43
C GLU A 50 -10.59 -11.26 -1.13
N SER A 51 -10.44 -12.01 -0.03
CA SER A 51 -10.05 -11.44 1.26
C SER A 51 -8.71 -10.71 1.16
N GLN A 52 -7.72 -11.28 0.47
CA GLN A 52 -6.42 -10.65 0.29
C GLN A 52 -6.49 -9.30 -0.43
N ASP A 53 -7.31 -9.20 -1.47
CA ASP A 53 -7.39 -7.97 -2.26
C ASP A 53 -8.10 -6.86 -1.47
N GLU A 54 -9.11 -7.19 -0.65
CA GLU A 54 -9.67 -6.24 0.33
C GLU A 54 -8.66 -5.80 1.39
N TYR A 55 -7.92 -6.75 1.97
CA TYR A 55 -6.92 -6.45 3.00
C TYR A 55 -5.80 -5.56 2.45
N LYS A 56 -5.36 -5.78 1.21
CA LYS A 56 -4.36 -4.92 0.54
C LYS A 56 -4.88 -3.50 0.35
N ASN A 57 -6.12 -3.34 -0.11
CA ASN A 57 -6.71 -2.01 -0.31
C ASN A 57 -6.82 -1.25 1.03
N LYS A 58 -7.34 -1.91 2.07
CA LYS A 58 -7.43 -1.32 3.42
C LYS A 58 -6.04 -0.95 3.97
N LEU A 59 -5.03 -1.79 3.73
CA LEU A 59 -3.66 -1.49 4.14
C LEU A 59 -3.06 -0.31 3.37
N ASN A 60 -3.26 -0.24 2.06
CA ASN A 60 -2.83 0.90 1.24
C ASN A 60 -3.48 2.19 1.74
N ASP A 61 -4.78 2.19 1.98
CA ASP A 61 -5.50 3.35 2.52
C ASP A 61 -4.96 3.77 3.89
N LEU A 62 -4.67 2.81 4.78
CA LEU A 62 -4.09 3.10 6.09
C LEU A 62 -2.69 3.72 5.99
N VAL A 63 -1.85 3.18 5.09
CA VAL A 63 -0.50 3.70 4.85
C VAL A 63 -0.56 5.10 4.25
N ASP A 64 -1.39 5.31 3.22
CA ASP A 64 -1.56 6.61 2.57
C ASP A 64 -2.06 7.66 3.55
N ASN A 65 -3.06 7.33 4.37
CA ASN A 65 -3.54 8.22 5.42
C ASN A 65 -2.48 8.52 6.47
N ALA A 66 -1.69 7.52 6.88
CA ALA A 66 -0.63 7.71 7.86
C ALA A 66 0.49 8.62 7.32
N VAL A 67 0.89 8.42 6.06
CA VAL A 67 1.88 9.25 5.37
C VAL A 67 1.34 10.67 5.19
N GLN A 68 0.10 10.83 4.72
CA GLN A 68 -0.52 12.14 4.55
C GLN A 68 -0.59 12.89 5.88
N LYS A 69 -1.02 12.22 6.95
CA LYS A 69 -1.10 12.81 8.30
C LYS A 69 0.28 13.20 8.83
N ALA A 70 1.31 12.39 8.59
CA ALA A 70 2.68 12.69 8.98
C ALA A 70 3.26 13.89 8.21
N LEU A 71 2.97 14.00 6.91
CA LEU A 71 3.34 15.16 6.10
C LEU A 71 2.67 16.43 6.62
N ASP A 72 1.38 16.34 6.98
CA ASP A 72 0.59 17.46 7.48
C ASP A 72 1.05 17.94 8.87
N THR A 73 1.44 17.02 9.77
CA THR A 73 1.98 17.39 11.10
C THR A 73 3.46 17.72 11.11
N SER A 74 4.22 17.37 10.08
CA SER A 74 5.66 17.64 9.99
C SER A 74 5.98 19.13 9.74
N GLY A 75 4.98 19.96 9.47
CA GLY A 75 5.20 21.38 9.11
C GLY A 75 5.94 21.55 7.78
N LEU A 76 5.99 20.51 6.95
CA LEU A 76 6.59 20.57 5.61
C LEU A 76 5.56 21.15 4.65
N ALA A 77 5.89 22.31 4.06
CA ALA A 77 5.06 22.89 3.01
C ALA A 77 4.98 21.94 1.81
N ARG A 78 3.76 21.65 1.35
CA ARG A 78 3.56 20.85 0.14
C ARG A 78 4.13 21.60 -1.05
N LYS A 79 4.61 20.86 -2.05
CA LYS A 79 5.19 21.45 -3.26
C LYS A 79 4.23 22.43 -3.95
N SER A 80 2.93 22.14 -3.93
CA SER A 80 1.88 23.02 -4.46
C SER A 80 1.78 24.36 -3.71
N GLU A 81 1.87 24.33 -2.38
CA GLU A 81 1.81 25.54 -1.54
C GLU A 81 3.02 26.44 -1.78
N VAL A 82 4.21 25.83 -1.96
CA VAL A 82 5.45 26.55 -2.31
C VAL A 82 5.33 27.21 -3.68
N GLU A 83 4.75 26.53 -4.67
CA GLU A 83 4.58 27.08 -6.02
C GLU A 83 3.56 28.23 -6.05
N GLU A 84 2.46 28.09 -5.30
CA GLU A 84 1.45 29.15 -5.16
C GLU A 84 2.03 30.40 -4.48
N LEU A 85 2.87 30.20 -3.45
CA LEU A 85 3.62 31.29 -2.82
C LEU A 85 4.60 31.95 -3.79
N ARG A 86 5.31 31.18 -4.63
CA ARG A 86 6.19 31.72 -5.67
C ARG A 86 5.43 32.60 -6.67
N GLN A 87 4.26 32.17 -7.12
CA GLN A 87 3.42 32.98 -8.01
C GLN A 87 2.97 34.27 -7.34
N LYS A 88 2.46 34.20 -6.09
CA LYS A 88 2.04 35.39 -5.35
C LYS A 88 3.19 36.38 -5.14
N VAL A 89 4.40 35.88 -4.84
CA VAL A 89 5.61 36.72 -4.74
C VAL A 89 5.92 37.39 -6.07
N ALA A 90 5.91 36.65 -7.18
CA ALA A 90 6.16 37.22 -8.50
C ALA A 90 5.15 38.30 -8.89
N GLU A 91 3.85 38.10 -8.60
CA GLU A 91 2.82 39.12 -8.83
C GLU A 91 3.03 40.38 -7.99
N LEU A 92 3.41 40.22 -6.71
CA LEU A 92 3.70 41.35 -5.83
C LEU A 92 4.94 42.12 -6.30
N GLU A 93 5.98 41.43 -6.74
CA GLU A 93 7.18 42.04 -7.32
C GLU A 93 6.86 42.83 -8.59
N MET A 94 5.98 42.31 -9.47
CA MET A 94 5.51 43.04 -10.65
C MET A 94 4.75 44.31 -10.28
N LYS A 95 3.83 44.24 -9.30
CA LYS A 95 3.06 45.40 -8.83
C LYS A 95 3.92 46.47 -8.14
N LEU A 96 4.98 46.06 -7.44
CA LEU A 96 5.95 46.98 -6.84
C LEU A 96 6.84 47.66 -7.88
N LYS A 97 7.19 46.98 -8.98
CA LYS A 97 7.96 47.57 -10.08
C LYS A 97 7.14 48.49 -10.98
N SER A 98 5.81 48.34 -11.01
CA SER A 98 4.93 49.19 -11.82
C SER A 98 4.49 50.48 -11.12
N LYS A 99 5.14 50.84 -10.01
CA LYS A 99 4.87 52.04 -9.21
C LYS A 99 6.16 52.83 -9.05
#